data_AF-A0A1H0GZT4-F1
#
_entry.id   AF-A0A1H0GZT4-F1
#
_cell.length_a   1.000
_cell.length_b   1.000
_cell.length_c   1.000
_cell.angle_alpha   90.00
_cell.angle_beta   90.00
_cell.angle_gamma   90.00
#
_symmetry.space_group_name_H-M   'P 1'
#
loop_
_entity.id
_entity.type
_entity.pdbx_description
1 polymer ?
#
loop_
_entity_poly.entity_id
_entity_poly.type
_entity_poly.pdbx_seq_one_letter_code
_entity_poly.pdbx_strand_id
1 'polypeptide(L)'
;MTKRIDEQGLYTQLLHAGQSPDPATGARAVPIYQTTSYVFEDADHAERLFSLAEPGNIYSRIMNPTVDAFEKRMAILEDGVGALGTSSGMAAITMSIMNIAQAGDHIVAASHLYGGTYNLFSMTLPKFGIKVSFVDITDPEAVKNAIQDNTKAVFAETIGNPGLNVLDFHTISDVAHEAEIPLIVDSTFASPAVCKPLQHGADIVIHSATKWIGGHGTTIGGVVIDGGRFHWNKKKFPHFHEPDSSYNGLVFNDLGDMAFILKLRVQLLRDIGAALSPQNAFYLLQGLETLSLRMQRHQDNAQAIANRLQSHPAVSWVKYPGLEGHPSHELAAKYLKDGYGAIVNFGIEGGVEAGRELIKHVSLWSHVANVGDAKSLIIHPASTTHQQLNLEERASSGVTEDLVRLSVGLEDLEDLFADLDYALGQATGKEGPETEEDLFEEVVRAAVVHTEEGPRRKKIVSLTVTSQSTKKFERIGYRVEQAASSDELDHFSGETVDYIYAPKDAVSELEEAVRKLQPYGVIHEDPSTMQANLPASVVSVLDKK
;
A
#
# COMPACT_ATOMS: atom_id res chain seq x y z
N MET A 1 11.95 30.67 -8.49
CA MET A 1 12.71 29.43 -8.16
C MET A 1 13.83 29.29 -9.16
N THR A 2 15.01 28.82 -8.78
CA THR A 2 16.16 28.63 -9.70
C THR A 2 16.07 27.37 -10.57
N LYS A 3 15.13 26.45 -10.27
CA LYS A 3 14.78 25.27 -11.10
C LYS A 3 13.27 25.21 -11.34
N ARG A 4 12.85 24.62 -12.46
CA ARG A 4 11.43 24.34 -12.76
C ARG A 4 10.89 23.24 -11.83
N ILE A 5 9.58 23.13 -11.64
CA ILE A 5 9.00 22.21 -10.64
C ILE A 5 9.29 20.73 -10.95
N ASP A 6 9.32 20.37 -12.24
CA ASP A 6 9.71 19.07 -12.79
C ASP A 6 11.18 18.71 -12.56
N GLU A 7 12.04 19.69 -12.28
CA GLU A 7 13.47 19.52 -12.00
C GLU A 7 13.80 19.49 -10.49
N GLN A 8 12.80 19.71 -9.64
CA GLN A 8 12.97 19.65 -8.18
C GLN A 8 13.00 18.20 -7.68
N GLY A 9 13.46 18.00 -6.45
CA GLY A 9 13.44 16.68 -5.81
C GLY A 9 12.01 16.18 -5.54
N LEU A 10 11.84 14.86 -5.44
CA LEU A 10 10.56 14.18 -5.23
C LEU A 10 9.74 14.79 -4.08
N TYR A 11 10.34 15.00 -2.90
CA TYR A 11 9.65 15.59 -1.74
C TYR A 11 9.05 16.97 -2.04
N THR A 12 9.74 17.78 -2.85
CA THR A 12 9.26 19.10 -3.27
C THR A 12 8.15 18.97 -4.31
N GLN A 13 8.27 18.02 -5.24
CA GLN A 13 7.25 17.75 -6.25
C GLN A 13 5.93 17.30 -5.60
N LEU A 14 5.98 16.39 -4.63
CA LEU A 14 4.80 15.89 -3.90
C LEU A 14 3.97 17.00 -3.24
N LEU A 15 4.61 18.09 -2.82
CA LEU A 15 3.99 19.23 -2.15
C LEU A 15 3.55 20.35 -3.10
N HIS A 16 4.22 20.53 -4.24
CA HIS A 16 4.07 21.75 -5.04
C HIS A 16 3.69 21.53 -6.50
N ALA A 17 3.91 20.34 -7.05
CA ALA A 17 3.56 20.07 -8.45
C ALA A 17 2.04 20.17 -8.65
N GLY A 18 1.65 20.70 -9.82
CA GLY A 18 0.27 20.87 -10.22
C GLY A 18 -0.52 21.97 -9.50
N GLN A 19 0.09 22.76 -8.61
CA GLN A 19 -0.62 23.80 -7.86
C GLN A 19 0.17 25.11 -7.74
N SER A 20 -0.57 26.22 -7.70
CA SER A 20 -0.13 27.54 -7.25
C SER A 20 -1.15 28.07 -6.23
N PRO A 21 -0.80 29.03 -5.36
CA PRO A 21 -1.79 29.69 -4.51
C PRO A 21 -2.97 30.19 -5.35
N ASP A 22 -4.18 30.08 -4.82
CA ASP A 22 -5.39 30.53 -5.50
C ASP A 22 -5.28 32.03 -5.83
N PRO A 23 -5.40 32.45 -7.11
CA PRO A 23 -5.20 33.84 -7.48
C PRO A 23 -6.28 34.79 -6.95
N ALA A 24 -7.47 34.29 -6.62
CA ALA A 24 -8.57 35.12 -6.13
C ALA A 24 -8.45 35.46 -4.64
N THR A 25 -7.93 34.53 -3.83
CA THR A 25 -7.93 34.64 -2.35
C THR A 25 -6.55 34.51 -1.71
N GLY A 26 -5.56 34.00 -2.44
CA GLY A 26 -4.24 33.64 -1.90
C GLY A 26 -4.22 32.33 -1.11
N ALA A 27 -5.29 31.53 -1.12
CA ALA A 27 -5.34 30.26 -0.42
C ALA A 27 -4.18 29.34 -0.84
N ARG A 28 -3.46 28.79 0.15
CA ARG A 28 -2.28 27.95 -0.10
C ARG A 28 -2.63 26.50 -0.41
N ALA A 29 -3.61 25.95 0.28
CA ALA A 29 -4.16 24.63 -0.02
C ALA A 29 -5.01 24.70 -1.29
N VAL A 30 -5.08 23.59 -2.04
CA VAL A 30 -5.96 23.49 -3.22
C VAL A 30 -7.41 23.67 -2.78
N PRO A 31 -8.16 24.64 -3.32
CA PRO A 31 -9.58 24.75 -3.04
C PRO A 31 -10.35 23.53 -3.56
N ILE A 32 -11.41 23.13 -2.86
CA ILE A 32 -12.33 22.10 -3.32
C ILE A 32 -13.41 22.77 -4.18
N TYR A 33 -13.29 22.64 -5.51
CA TYR A 33 -14.29 23.10 -6.46
C TYR A 33 -15.43 22.08 -6.55
N GLN A 34 -16.25 22.02 -5.50
CA GLN A 34 -17.44 21.15 -5.43
C GLN A 34 -18.60 21.72 -6.26
N THR A 35 -18.39 21.81 -7.57
CA THR A 35 -19.35 22.30 -8.56
C THR A 35 -19.53 21.27 -9.68
N THR A 36 -20.57 21.43 -10.48
CA THR A 36 -20.78 20.64 -11.70
C THR A 36 -20.39 21.40 -12.96
N SER A 37 -20.65 22.70 -13.00
CA SER A 37 -20.62 23.52 -14.22
C SER A 37 -19.91 24.85 -13.98
N TYR A 38 -19.44 25.48 -15.05
CA TYR A 38 -18.72 26.74 -15.02
C TYR A 38 -19.42 27.75 -15.94
N VAL A 39 -19.45 29.02 -15.53
CA VAL A 39 -20.06 30.10 -16.30
C VAL A 39 -19.12 30.49 -17.43
N PHE A 40 -19.64 30.58 -18.66
CA PHE A 40 -18.90 31.13 -19.79
C PHE A 40 -18.96 32.66 -19.78
N GLU A 41 -17.89 33.31 -20.21
CA GLU A 41 -17.85 34.76 -20.40
C GLU A 41 -18.89 35.23 -21.44
N ASP A 42 -18.94 34.56 -22.59
CA ASP A 42 -19.89 34.79 -23.67
C ASP A 42 -20.03 33.53 -24.57
N ALA A 43 -20.80 33.65 -25.66
CA ALA A 43 -21.03 32.55 -26.60
C ALA A 43 -19.77 32.16 -27.39
N ASP A 44 -18.90 33.12 -27.72
CA ASP A 44 -17.68 32.88 -28.47
C ASP A 44 -16.66 32.10 -27.63
N HIS A 45 -16.57 32.41 -26.33
CA HIS A 45 -15.78 31.63 -25.37
C HIS A 45 -16.28 30.19 -25.28
N ALA A 46 -17.60 29.97 -25.19
CA ALA A 46 -18.16 28.62 -25.20
C ALA A 46 -17.78 27.84 -26.47
N GLU A 47 -17.90 28.45 -27.65
CA GLU A 47 -17.51 27.82 -28.92
C GLU A 47 -16.04 27.40 -28.95
N ARG A 48 -15.13 28.27 -28.47
CA ARG A 48 -13.70 27.95 -28.40
C ARG A 48 -13.39 26.79 -27.44
N LEU A 49 -14.08 26.71 -26.31
CA LEU A 49 -13.93 25.59 -25.37
C LEU A 49 -14.41 24.26 -25.97
N PHE A 50 -15.59 24.23 -26.60
CA PHE A 50 -16.17 23.00 -27.16
C PHE A 50 -15.44 22.50 -28.42
N SER A 51 -14.80 23.40 -29.17
CA SER A 51 -13.96 23.07 -30.33
C SER A 51 -12.53 22.67 -29.96
N LEU A 52 -12.17 22.73 -28.67
CA LEU A 52 -10.80 22.53 -28.17
C LEU A 52 -9.80 23.59 -28.65
N ALA A 53 -10.28 24.73 -29.17
CA ALA A 53 -9.44 25.84 -29.58
C ALA A 53 -8.87 26.62 -28.38
N GLU A 54 -9.54 26.55 -27.23
CA GLU A 54 -9.12 27.16 -25.97
C GLU A 54 -9.24 26.14 -24.82
N PRO A 55 -8.22 26.00 -23.94
CA PRO A 55 -8.34 25.18 -22.75
C PRO A 55 -9.19 25.88 -21.70
N GLY A 56 -10.10 25.16 -21.06
CA GLY A 56 -10.88 25.71 -19.97
C GLY A 56 -11.92 24.76 -19.41
N ASN A 57 -12.60 25.19 -18.36
CA ASN A 57 -13.57 24.37 -17.66
C ASN A 57 -14.96 24.53 -18.29
N ILE A 58 -15.57 23.41 -18.66
CA ILE A 58 -16.95 23.35 -19.18
C ILE A 58 -17.84 22.69 -18.12
N TYR A 59 -17.49 21.46 -17.74
CA TYR A 59 -18.27 20.60 -16.86
C TYR A 59 -17.37 19.63 -16.11
N SER A 60 -17.63 19.42 -14.82
CA SER A 60 -16.75 18.66 -13.90
C SER A 60 -16.60 17.18 -14.24
N ARG A 61 -17.50 16.61 -15.05
CA ARG A 61 -17.34 15.25 -15.57
C ARG A 61 -16.09 15.08 -16.44
N ILE A 62 -15.64 16.13 -17.12
CA ILE A 62 -14.49 16.08 -18.04
C ILE A 62 -13.29 16.88 -17.55
N MET A 63 -13.50 17.93 -16.75
CA MET A 63 -12.43 18.74 -16.16
C MET A 63 -12.95 19.51 -14.94
N ASN A 64 -12.19 19.46 -13.84
CA ASN A 64 -12.45 20.20 -12.60
C ASN A 64 -11.12 20.70 -12.02
N PRO A 65 -10.99 21.96 -11.54
CA PRO A 65 -9.70 22.48 -11.09
C PRO A 65 -9.03 21.72 -9.93
N THR A 66 -9.81 21.16 -8.99
CA THR A 66 -9.25 20.33 -7.91
C THR A 66 -8.69 19.02 -8.47
N VAL A 67 -9.40 18.41 -9.43
CA VAL A 67 -8.96 17.18 -10.12
C VAL A 67 -7.75 17.47 -11.02
N ASP A 68 -7.74 18.60 -11.74
CA ASP A 68 -6.63 19.04 -12.59
C ASP A 68 -5.34 19.24 -11.80
N ALA A 69 -5.41 19.80 -10.58
CA ALA A 69 -4.25 19.89 -9.70
C ALA A 69 -3.67 18.52 -9.33
N PHE A 70 -4.55 17.54 -9.06
CA PHE A 70 -4.16 16.15 -8.82
C PHE A 70 -3.55 15.49 -10.08
N GLU A 71 -4.18 15.66 -11.24
CA GLU A 71 -3.71 15.15 -12.52
C GLU A 71 -2.33 15.69 -12.87
N LYS A 72 -2.13 17.01 -12.82
CA LYS A 72 -0.84 17.65 -13.10
C LYS A 72 0.25 17.20 -12.14
N ARG A 73 -0.07 17.02 -10.86
CA ARG A 73 0.87 16.49 -9.88
C ARG A 73 1.29 15.07 -10.26
N MET A 74 0.34 14.20 -10.58
CA MET A 74 0.64 12.82 -10.99
C MET A 74 1.45 12.75 -12.28
N ALA A 75 1.14 13.58 -13.28
CA ALA A 75 1.91 13.65 -14.52
C ALA A 75 3.39 14.01 -14.24
N ILE A 76 3.64 15.04 -13.42
CA ILE A 76 5.01 15.43 -13.05
C ILE A 76 5.71 14.34 -12.23
N LEU A 77 5.00 13.70 -11.30
CA LEU A 77 5.57 12.64 -10.46
C LEU A 77 6.01 11.42 -11.28
N GLU A 78 5.26 11.06 -12.32
CA GLU A 78 5.56 9.92 -13.20
C GLU A 78 6.43 10.28 -14.42
N ASP A 79 6.77 11.56 -14.64
CA ASP A 79 7.47 12.03 -15.85
C ASP A 79 6.65 11.86 -17.15
N GLY A 80 5.34 12.12 -17.06
CA GLY A 80 4.37 12.09 -18.15
C GLY A 80 3.96 13.48 -18.65
N VAL A 81 3.45 13.53 -19.89
CA VAL A 81 2.95 14.76 -20.53
C VAL A 81 1.57 15.18 -20.05
N GLY A 82 0.80 14.24 -19.49
CA GLY A 82 -0.52 14.50 -18.93
C GLY A 82 -1.06 13.32 -18.13
N ALA A 83 -2.07 13.60 -17.31
CA ALA A 83 -2.78 12.57 -16.56
C ALA A 83 -4.29 12.81 -16.55
N LEU A 84 -5.04 11.77 -16.21
CA LEU A 84 -6.49 11.78 -16.11
C LEU A 84 -6.97 11.03 -14.87
N GLY A 85 -7.63 11.75 -13.96
CA GLY A 85 -8.24 11.22 -12.76
C GLY A 85 -9.57 10.53 -13.08
N THR A 86 -9.77 9.35 -12.50
CA THR A 86 -10.95 8.52 -12.73
C THR A 86 -11.54 8.05 -11.41
N SER A 87 -12.80 7.59 -11.44
CA SER A 87 -13.54 7.19 -10.23
C SER A 87 -12.93 6.02 -9.48
N SER A 88 -12.05 5.22 -10.10
CA SER A 88 -11.34 4.09 -9.48
C SER A 88 -10.18 3.61 -10.35
N GLY A 89 -9.23 2.85 -9.79
CA GLY A 89 -8.20 2.18 -10.59
C GLY A 89 -8.76 1.26 -11.68
N MET A 90 -9.87 0.56 -11.41
CA MET A 90 -10.54 -0.27 -12.41
C MET A 90 -11.10 0.55 -13.58
N ALA A 91 -11.62 1.76 -13.32
CA ALA A 91 -12.04 2.67 -14.38
C ALA A 91 -10.84 3.16 -15.21
N ALA A 92 -9.72 3.48 -14.56
CA ALA A 92 -8.48 3.85 -15.25
C ALA A 92 -8.00 2.74 -16.20
N ILE A 93 -7.93 1.48 -15.74
CA ILE A 93 -7.55 0.32 -16.56
C ILE A 93 -8.53 0.12 -17.71
N THR A 94 -9.83 0.05 -17.41
CA THR A 94 -10.88 -0.22 -18.42
C THR A 94 -10.84 0.82 -19.53
N MET A 95 -10.83 2.10 -19.18
CA MET A 95 -10.84 3.17 -20.18
C MET A 95 -9.51 3.24 -20.94
N SER A 96 -8.36 2.93 -20.33
CA SER A 96 -7.08 2.90 -21.04
C SER A 96 -7.07 1.85 -22.16
N ILE A 97 -7.59 0.65 -21.88
CA ILE A 97 -7.70 -0.40 -22.90
C ILE A 97 -8.72 -0.02 -23.98
N MET A 98 -9.91 0.43 -23.58
CA MET A 98 -10.95 0.85 -24.53
C MET A 98 -10.56 2.07 -25.37
N ASN A 99 -9.55 2.85 -24.95
CA ASN A 99 -9.09 4.00 -25.71
C ASN A 99 -8.33 3.60 -26.98
N ILE A 100 -7.77 2.38 -27.00
CA ILE A 100 -6.88 1.89 -28.06
C ILE A 100 -7.36 0.59 -28.70
N ALA A 101 -8.31 -0.11 -28.08
CA ALA A 101 -8.86 -1.38 -28.54
C ALA A 101 -10.40 -1.33 -28.62
N GLN A 102 -10.95 -2.00 -29.63
CA GLN A 102 -12.38 -2.15 -29.86
C GLN A 102 -12.75 -3.60 -30.18
N ALA A 103 -14.03 -3.85 -30.49
CA ALA A 103 -14.49 -5.19 -30.86
C ALA A 103 -13.69 -5.74 -32.06
N GLY A 104 -13.15 -6.95 -31.91
CA GLY A 104 -12.29 -7.59 -32.89
C GLY A 104 -10.79 -7.44 -32.61
N ASP A 105 -10.39 -6.59 -31.67
CA ASP A 105 -9.00 -6.40 -31.27
C ASP A 105 -8.55 -7.36 -30.17
N HIS A 106 -7.23 -7.34 -29.91
CA HIS A 106 -6.56 -8.21 -28.96
C HIS A 106 -5.59 -7.41 -28.08
N ILE A 107 -5.36 -7.85 -26.84
CA ILE A 107 -4.22 -7.41 -26.01
C ILE A 107 -3.50 -8.62 -25.43
N VAL A 108 -2.20 -8.48 -25.18
CA VAL A 108 -1.41 -9.45 -24.40
C VAL A 108 -1.30 -8.90 -22.98
N ALA A 109 -1.52 -9.74 -21.98
CA ALA A 109 -1.42 -9.34 -20.58
C ALA A 109 -0.60 -10.34 -19.77
N ALA A 110 0.10 -9.86 -18.75
CA ALA A 110 0.71 -10.73 -17.75
C ALA A 110 -0.37 -11.63 -17.11
N SER A 111 -0.01 -12.88 -16.79
CA SER A 111 -0.90 -13.82 -16.08
C SER A 111 -1.01 -13.49 -14.58
N HIS A 112 0.06 -13.00 -13.97
CA HIS A 112 0.11 -12.56 -12.57
C HIS A 112 -0.30 -11.09 -12.46
N LEU A 113 -1.60 -10.87 -12.27
CA LEU A 113 -2.21 -9.55 -12.10
C LEU A 113 -3.05 -9.50 -10.82
N TYR A 114 -3.42 -8.28 -10.42
CA TYR A 114 -4.54 -8.07 -9.54
C TYR A 114 -5.78 -8.83 -10.04
N GLY A 115 -6.40 -9.63 -9.17
CA GLY A 115 -7.53 -10.49 -9.54
C GLY A 115 -8.72 -9.73 -10.16
N GLY A 116 -8.94 -8.48 -9.77
CA GLY A 116 -9.97 -7.64 -10.42
C GLY A 116 -9.62 -7.27 -11.87
N THR A 117 -8.35 -7.00 -12.16
CA THR A 117 -7.83 -6.76 -13.52
C THR A 117 -7.90 -8.04 -14.35
N TYR A 118 -7.46 -9.16 -13.78
CA TYR A 118 -7.58 -10.47 -14.43
C TYR A 118 -9.05 -10.77 -14.82
N ASN A 119 -9.99 -10.57 -13.89
CA ASN A 119 -11.41 -10.78 -14.17
C ASN A 119 -11.98 -9.79 -15.20
N LEU A 120 -11.57 -8.52 -15.18
CA LEU A 120 -11.92 -7.55 -16.22
C LEU A 120 -11.49 -8.07 -17.60
N PHE A 121 -10.26 -8.57 -17.71
CA PHE A 121 -9.67 -9.01 -18.96
C PHE A 121 -10.21 -10.35 -19.46
N SER A 122 -10.45 -11.30 -18.57
CA SER A 122 -10.94 -12.65 -18.91
C SER A 122 -12.45 -12.72 -19.13
N MET A 123 -13.24 -11.91 -18.40
CA MET A 123 -14.70 -12.04 -18.38
C MET A 123 -15.43 -10.84 -18.97
N THR A 124 -14.96 -9.62 -18.71
CA THR A 124 -15.70 -8.40 -19.07
C THR A 124 -15.34 -7.89 -20.45
N LEU A 125 -14.05 -7.70 -20.75
CA LEU A 125 -13.60 -7.21 -22.07
C LEU A 125 -14.02 -8.11 -23.25
N PRO A 126 -14.03 -9.46 -23.13
CA PRO A 126 -14.50 -10.33 -24.21
C PRO A 126 -15.97 -10.14 -24.57
N LYS A 127 -16.81 -9.68 -23.62
CA LYS A 127 -18.22 -9.34 -23.91
C LYS A 127 -18.34 -8.10 -24.79
N PHE A 128 -17.32 -7.24 -24.80
CA PHE A 128 -17.18 -6.10 -25.71
C PHE A 128 -16.36 -6.43 -26.97
N GLY A 129 -16.04 -7.71 -27.18
CA GLY A 129 -15.32 -8.20 -28.36
C GLY A 129 -13.81 -7.96 -28.32
N ILE A 130 -13.23 -7.52 -27.20
CA ILE A 130 -11.79 -7.37 -27.02
C ILE A 130 -11.25 -8.67 -26.40
N LYS A 131 -10.34 -9.35 -27.11
CA LYS A 131 -9.74 -10.60 -26.63
C LYS A 131 -8.47 -10.33 -25.84
N VAL A 132 -8.14 -11.22 -24.91
CA VAL A 132 -6.91 -11.15 -24.10
C VAL A 132 -6.20 -12.49 -24.12
N SER A 133 -4.89 -12.47 -24.39
CA SER A 133 -4.01 -13.61 -24.14
C SER A 133 -3.20 -13.35 -22.89
N PHE A 134 -3.25 -14.26 -21.93
CA PHE A 134 -2.46 -14.21 -20.71
C PHE A 134 -1.15 -14.98 -20.90
N VAL A 135 -0.03 -14.36 -20.54
CA VAL A 135 1.32 -14.94 -20.66
C VAL A 135 2.12 -14.72 -19.40
N ASP A 136 3.10 -15.59 -19.14
CA ASP A 136 4.13 -15.29 -18.15
C ASP A 136 4.98 -14.14 -18.69
N ILE A 137 4.87 -12.97 -18.05
CA ILE A 137 5.57 -11.75 -18.48
C ILE A 137 7.09 -11.84 -18.25
N THR A 138 7.55 -12.84 -17.48
CA THR A 138 8.99 -13.09 -17.28
C THR A 138 9.63 -13.87 -18.44
N ASP A 139 8.82 -14.36 -19.39
CA ASP A 139 9.25 -14.99 -20.63
C ASP A 139 8.95 -14.06 -21.84
N PRO A 140 9.92 -13.24 -22.28
CA PRO A 140 9.74 -12.33 -23.42
C PRO A 140 9.36 -13.04 -24.73
N GLU A 141 9.78 -14.29 -24.93
CA GLU A 141 9.41 -15.06 -26.12
C GLU A 141 7.94 -15.50 -26.05
N ALA A 142 7.42 -15.84 -24.87
CA ALA A 142 5.98 -16.09 -24.70
C ALA A 142 5.15 -14.84 -25.04
N VAL A 143 5.61 -13.65 -24.61
CA VAL A 143 4.96 -12.37 -24.96
C VAL A 143 4.96 -12.17 -26.47
N LYS A 144 6.13 -12.31 -27.12
CA LYS A 144 6.28 -12.16 -28.56
C LYS A 144 5.40 -13.12 -29.35
N ASN A 145 5.34 -14.39 -28.94
CA ASN A 145 4.53 -15.42 -29.60
C ASN A 145 3.02 -15.21 -29.43
N ALA A 146 2.58 -14.53 -28.37
CA ALA A 146 1.18 -14.20 -28.15
C ALA A 146 0.70 -12.97 -28.95
N ILE A 147 1.63 -12.16 -29.48
CA ILE A 147 1.30 -10.98 -30.30
C ILE A 147 0.74 -11.42 -31.66
N GLN A 148 -0.43 -10.88 -31.96
CA GLN A 148 -1.18 -11.03 -33.22
C GLN A 148 -1.26 -9.70 -33.99
N ASP A 149 -1.63 -9.75 -35.27
CA ASP A 149 -1.78 -8.57 -36.15
C ASP A 149 -2.74 -7.51 -35.58
N ASN A 150 -3.82 -7.93 -34.91
CA ASN A 150 -4.81 -7.08 -34.26
C ASN A 150 -4.48 -6.73 -32.79
N THR A 151 -3.29 -7.08 -32.30
CA THR A 151 -2.88 -6.74 -30.92
C THR A 151 -2.68 -5.24 -30.79
N LYS A 152 -3.16 -4.67 -29.67
CA LYS A 152 -3.15 -3.23 -29.39
C LYS A 152 -2.29 -2.81 -28.21
N ALA A 153 -1.91 -3.72 -27.32
CA ALA A 153 -1.05 -3.42 -26.19
C ALA A 153 -0.47 -4.69 -25.55
N VAL A 154 0.64 -4.50 -24.84
CA VAL A 154 1.08 -5.38 -23.75
C VAL A 154 0.70 -4.72 -22.43
N PHE A 155 0.08 -5.46 -21.50
CA PHE A 155 -0.29 -4.98 -20.18
C PHE A 155 0.43 -5.75 -19.08
N ALA A 156 1.04 -5.05 -18.12
CA ALA A 156 1.73 -5.65 -16.99
C ALA A 156 1.63 -4.79 -15.72
N GLU A 157 2.06 -5.36 -14.58
CA GLU A 157 2.21 -4.66 -13.31
C GLU A 157 3.70 -4.45 -13.00
N THR A 158 4.06 -3.32 -12.38
CA THR A 158 5.45 -3.07 -11.96
C THR A 158 5.94 -4.15 -10.99
N ILE A 159 5.06 -4.53 -10.05
CA ILE A 159 5.24 -5.67 -9.13
C ILE A 159 3.99 -6.53 -9.28
N GLY A 160 4.12 -7.70 -9.93
CA GLY A 160 2.98 -8.58 -10.21
C GLY A 160 2.42 -9.26 -8.97
N ASN A 161 1.13 -9.54 -8.95
CA ASN A 161 0.44 -10.22 -7.85
C ASN A 161 -0.03 -11.63 -8.26
N PRO A 162 0.14 -12.68 -7.43
CA PRO A 162 0.76 -12.74 -6.10
C PRO A 162 2.27 -13.06 -6.13
N GLY A 163 2.87 -13.24 -7.31
CA GLY A 163 4.27 -13.65 -7.42
C GLY A 163 5.28 -12.64 -6.87
N LEU A 164 4.92 -11.36 -6.79
CA LEU A 164 5.79 -10.22 -6.49
C LEU A 164 6.98 -10.08 -7.43
N ASN A 165 6.86 -10.62 -8.65
CA ASN A 165 7.88 -10.46 -9.68
C ASN A 165 7.91 -9.01 -10.16
N VAL A 166 9.12 -8.45 -10.29
CA VAL A 166 9.33 -7.11 -10.83
C VAL A 166 9.45 -7.19 -12.34
N LEU A 167 8.73 -6.32 -13.06
CA LEU A 167 8.73 -6.28 -14.51
C LEU A 167 10.12 -5.90 -15.05
N ASP A 168 10.64 -6.68 -16.00
CA ASP A 168 11.79 -6.23 -16.81
C ASP A 168 11.31 -5.26 -17.89
N PHE A 169 11.18 -3.99 -17.49
CA PHE A 169 10.60 -2.95 -18.34
C PHE A 169 11.27 -2.85 -19.70
N HIS A 170 12.61 -2.88 -19.74
CA HIS A 170 13.35 -2.64 -20.98
C HIS A 170 13.07 -3.76 -21.99
N THR A 171 13.19 -5.01 -21.54
CA THR A 171 12.99 -6.18 -22.40
C THR A 171 11.55 -6.23 -22.92
N ILE A 172 10.56 -5.97 -22.06
CA ILE A 172 9.16 -6.04 -22.44
C ILE A 172 8.72 -4.84 -23.29
N SER A 173 9.25 -3.64 -23.03
CA SER A 173 9.01 -2.48 -23.90
C SER A 173 9.59 -2.71 -25.29
N ASP A 174 10.79 -3.27 -25.39
CA ASP A 174 11.42 -3.58 -26.68
C ASP A 174 10.54 -4.55 -27.49
N VAL A 175 10.05 -5.64 -26.88
CA VAL A 175 9.13 -6.58 -27.54
C VAL A 175 7.83 -5.90 -28.00
N ALA A 176 7.24 -5.04 -27.17
CA ALA A 176 6.02 -4.31 -27.50
C ALA A 176 6.25 -3.32 -28.66
N HIS A 177 7.34 -2.55 -28.61
CA HIS A 177 7.67 -1.54 -29.61
C HIS A 177 8.10 -2.13 -30.94
N GLU A 178 8.81 -3.27 -30.95
CA GLU A 178 9.09 -4.06 -32.17
C GLU A 178 7.79 -4.47 -32.90
N ALA A 179 6.72 -4.71 -32.14
CA ALA A 179 5.39 -5.03 -32.66
C ALA A 179 4.51 -3.79 -32.91
N GLU A 180 5.05 -2.58 -32.79
CA GLU A 180 4.35 -1.30 -32.93
C GLU A 180 3.11 -1.16 -32.03
N ILE A 181 3.19 -1.64 -30.77
CA ILE A 181 2.14 -1.51 -29.75
C ILE A 181 2.72 -0.93 -28.45
N PRO A 182 1.92 -0.19 -27.67
CA PRO A 182 2.37 0.37 -26.40
C PRO A 182 2.49 -0.69 -25.30
N LEU A 183 3.39 -0.44 -24.35
CA LEU A 183 3.41 -1.07 -23.04
C LEU A 183 2.61 -0.22 -22.03
N ILE A 184 1.57 -0.83 -21.46
CA ILE A 184 0.75 -0.23 -20.41
C ILE A 184 1.10 -0.89 -19.07
N VAL A 185 1.48 -0.08 -18.08
CA VAL A 185 1.93 -0.57 -16.77
C VAL A 185 1.00 -0.07 -15.67
N ASP A 186 0.46 -1.00 -14.88
CA ASP A 186 -0.08 -0.66 -13.55
C ASP A 186 1.07 -0.58 -12.54
N SER A 187 1.29 0.63 -12.00
CA SER A 187 2.38 0.93 -11.06
C SER A 187 1.87 1.13 -9.63
N THR A 188 0.67 0.63 -9.31
CA THR A 188 0.03 0.83 -8.01
C THR A 188 0.90 0.40 -6.84
N PHE A 189 1.57 -0.78 -6.92
CA PHE A 189 2.37 -1.34 -5.83
C PHE A 189 3.68 -0.58 -5.56
N ALA A 190 4.26 0.01 -6.60
CA ALA A 190 5.47 0.80 -6.44
C ALA A 190 5.12 2.23 -6.01
N SER A 191 4.07 2.81 -6.59
CA SER A 191 3.79 4.25 -6.54
C SER A 191 4.90 5.08 -7.22
N PRO A 192 4.65 6.36 -7.59
CA PRO A 192 5.68 7.19 -8.21
C PRO A 192 6.84 7.56 -7.26
N ALA A 193 6.73 7.20 -5.96
CA ALA A 193 7.82 7.39 -5.00
C ALA A 193 8.92 6.33 -5.13
N VAL A 194 8.60 5.13 -5.64
CA VAL A 194 9.54 4.00 -5.71
C VAL A 194 9.96 3.68 -7.15
N CYS A 195 9.04 3.76 -8.11
CA CYS A 195 9.33 3.46 -9.51
C CYS A 195 8.56 4.40 -10.43
N LYS A 196 9.20 4.84 -11.52
CA LYS A 196 8.59 5.65 -12.58
C LYS A 196 8.66 4.89 -13.91
N PRO A 197 7.71 4.00 -14.23
CA PRO A 197 7.80 3.12 -15.40
C PRO A 197 8.03 3.84 -16.73
N LEU A 198 7.54 5.08 -16.87
CA LEU A 198 7.76 5.89 -18.07
C LEU A 198 9.26 6.11 -18.34
N GLN A 199 10.09 6.18 -17.31
CA GLN A 199 11.55 6.31 -17.44
C GLN A 199 12.23 5.00 -17.86
N HIS A 200 11.49 3.90 -17.94
CA HIS A 200 11.99 2.56 -18.23
C HIS A 200 11.36 1.93 -19.48
N GLY A 201 10.60 2.71 -20.27
CA GLY A 201 10.07 2.25 -21.56
C GLY A 201 8.56 1.95 -21.58
N ALA A 202 7.85 2.14 -20.45
CA ALA A 202 6.39 2.15 -20.48
C ALA A 202 5.88 3.38 -21.24
N ASP A 203 4.76 3.22 -21.95
CA ASP A 203 4.12 4.32 -22.68
C ASP A 203 3.00 4.96 -21.87
N ILE A 204 2.21 4.14 -21.18
CA ILE A 204 1.08 4.54 -20.34
C ILE A 204 1.24 3.92 -18.97
N VAL A 205 1.07 4.72 -17.92
CA VAL A 205 1.09 4.27 -16.52
C VAL A 205 -0.27 4.43 -15.88
N ILE A 206 -0.67 3.46 -15.07
CA ILE A 206 -1.94 3.45 -14.37
C ILE A 206 -1.69 3.27 -12.88
N HIS A 207 -2.47 3.97 -12.06
CA HIS A 207 -2.52 3.72 -10.63
C HIS A 207 -3.96 3.58 -10.16
N SER A 208 -4.20 2.62 -9.27
CA SER A 208 -5.26 2.73 -8.29
C SER A 208 -4.83 3.71 -7.19
N ALA A 209 -5.17 4.99 -7.37
CA ALA A 209 -4.93 6.03 -6.37
C ALA A 209 -5.56 5.73 -4.99
N THR A 210 -6.53 4.82 -4.94
CA THR A 210 -7.10 4.24 -3.71
C THR A 210 -6.07 3.67 -2.73
N LYS A 211 -4.92 3.19 -3.24
CA LYS A 211 -3.89 2.49 -2.44
C LYS A 211 -2.89 3.49 -1.87
N TRP A 212 -1.59 3.29 -2.01
CA TRP A 212 -0.55 4.12 -1.37
C TRP A 212 -0.62 5.62 -1.66
N ILE A 213 -1.12 6.03 -2.85
CA ILE A 213 -1.36 7.45 -3.16
C ILE A 213 -2.33 8.06 -2.14
N GLY A 214 -3.49 7.45 -1.93
CA GLY A 214 -4.45 7.84 -0.90
C GLY A 214 -3.95 7.52 0.51
N GLY A 215 -3.47 6.30 0.75
CA GLY A 215 -2.71 5.88 1.93
C GLY A 215 -3.48 5.70 3.23
N HIS A 216 -4.77 6.05 3.28
CA HIS A 216 -5.52 6.16 4.53
C HIS A 216 -6.82 5.33 4.56
N GLY A 217 -7.07 4.50 3.54
CA GLY A 217 -8.26 3.65 3.47
C GLY A 217 -9.60 4.39 3.31
N THR A 218 -9.58 5.68 2.93
CA THR A 218 -10.79 6.53 2.92
C THR A 218 -11.39 6.80 1.55
N THR A 219 -10.59 6.69 0.47
CA THR A 219 -10.92 7.30 -0.82
C THR A 219 -10.67 6.34 -1.97
N ILE A 220 -11.68 6.09 -2.79
CA ILE A 220 -11.50 5.38 -4.07
C ILE A 220 -11.18 6.38 -5.18
N GLY A 221 -10.16 6.06 -5.97
CA GLY A 221 -9.77 6.82 -7.14
C GLY A 221 -8.79 6.04 -8.01
N GLY A 222 -8.67 6.45 -9.27
CA GLY A 222 -7.67 5.98 -10.22
C GLY A 222 -7.07 7.14 -10.98
N VAL A 223 -5.92 6.91 -11.60
CA VAL A 223 -5.29 7.87 -12.50
C VAL A 223 -4.56 7.16 -13.63
N VAL A 224 -4.70 7.69 -14.84
CA VAL A 224 -3.94 7.28 -16.02
C VAL A 224 -2.93 8.38 -16.33
N ILE A 225 -1.69 8.03 -16.61
CA ILE A 225 -0.62 8.94 -16.99
C ILE A 225 -0.14 8.55 -18.38
N ASP A 226 -0.10 9.53 -19.27
CA ASP A 226 0.40 9.38 -20.63
C ASP A 226 1.85 9.86 -20.68
N GLY A 227 2.74 9.01 -21.17
CA GLY A 227 4.14 9.36 -21.38
C GLY A 227 4.35 10.30 -22.56
N GLY A 228 3.43 10.31 -23.53
CA GLY A 228 3.53 11.10 -24.76
C GLY A 228 4.63 10.65 -25.72
N ARG A 229 5.18 9.45 -25.51
CA ARG A 229 6.34 8.91 -26.25
C ARG A 229 5.92 7.91 -27.33
N PHE A 230 4.75 7.29 -27.19
CA PHE A 230 4.26 6.33 -28.17
C PHE A 230 3.74 7.04 -29.43
N HIS A 231 4.24 6.62 -30.59
CA HIS A 231 3.77 7.16 -31.85
C HIS A 231 2.45 6.52 -32.27
N TRP A 232 1.35 7.26 -32.14
CA TRP A 232 0.01 6.76 -32.48
C TRP A 232 -0.28 6.68 -33.98
N ASN A 233 0.58 7.24 -34.84
CA ASN A 233 0.48 7.15 -36.31
C ASN A 233 0.94 5.78 -36.86
N LYS A 234 0.34 4.70 -36.35
CA LYS A 234 0.59 3.32 -36.81
C LYS A 234 -0.68 2.73 -37.39
N LYS A 235 -0.54 1.83 -38.36
CA LYS A 235 -1.68 1.15 -38.99
C LYS A 235 -2.63 0.47 -37.98
N LYS A 236 -2.09 0.04 -36.83
CA LYS A 236 -2.87 -0.56 -35.73
C LYS A 236 -3.81 0.42 -35.02
N PHE A 237 -3.61 1.74 -35.13
CA PHE A 237 -4.38 2.75 -34.37
C PHE A 237 -5.08 3.78 -35.27
N PRO A 238 -5.96 3.37 -36.21
CA PRO A 238 -6.64 4.29 -37.13
C PRO A 238 -7.42 5.39 -36.41
N HIS A 239 -8.00 5.10 -35.24
CA HIS A 239 -8.73 6.08 -34.41
C HIS A 239 -7.89 7.23 -33.85
N PHE A 240 -6.58 7.22 -34.09
CA PHE A 240 -5.70 8.33 -33.74
C PHE A 240 -5.31 9.18 -34.96
N HIS A 241 -5.13 8.59 -36.14
CA HIS A 241 -4.62 9.29 -37.33
C HIS A 241 -5.64 9.43 -38.47
N GLU A 242 -6.86 8.93 -38.29
CA GLU A 242 -8.01 9.18 -39.17
C GLU A 242 -8.97 10.21 -38.55
N PRO A 243 -9.73 10.97 -39.38
CA PRO A 243 -10.72 11.93 -38.88
C PRO A 243 -11.82 11.28 -38.03
N ASP A 244 -12.00 11.77 -36.81
CA ASP A 244 -13.02 11.27 -35.89
C ASP A 244 -14.36 12.00 -36.05
N SER A 245 -15.40 11.26 -36.44
CA SER A 245 -16.74 11.83 -36.66
C SER A 245 -17.43 12.33 -35.39
N SER A 246 -17.02 11.85 -34.20
CA SER A 246 -17.58 12.31 -32.92
C SER A 246 -17.04 13.69 -32.49
N TYR A 247 -16.00 14.19 -33.18
CA TYR A 247 -15.33 15.46 -32.93
C TYR A 247 -15.11 16.27 -34.21
N ASN A 248 -16.09 16.27 -35.11
CA ASN A 248 -16.12 17.08 -36.34
C ASN A 248 -14.87 16.89 -37.25
N GLY A 249 -14.37 15.66 -37.33
CA GLY A 249 -13.24 15.32 -38.20
C GLY A 249 -11.86 15.62 -37.59
N LEU A 250 -11.78 15.90 -36.28
CA LEU A 250 -10.51 16.00 -35.57
C LEU A 250 -9.68 14.73 -35.76
N VAL A 251 -8.38 14.90 -36.03
CA VAL A 251 -7.40 13.81 -36.01
C VAL A 251 -6.64 13.92 -34.68
N PHE A 252 -6.80 12.94 -33.78
CA PHE A 252 -6.22 13.02 -32.43
C PHE A 252 -4.69 13.10 -32.43
N ASN A 253 -4.02 12.50 -33.41
CA ASN A 253 -2.58 12.57 -33.56
C ASN A 253 -2.07 14.00 -33.86
N ASP A 254 -2.93 14.90 -34.36
CA ASP A 254 -2.59 16.31 -34.57
C ASP A 254 -2.50 17.09 -33.25
N LEU A 255 -2.98 16.51 -32.14
CA LEU A 255 -2.83 17.06 -30.78
C LEU A 255 -1.42 16.83 -30.20
N GLY A 256 -0.51 16.22 -30.96
CA GLY A 256 0.88 15.97 -30.57
C GLY A 256 1.01 14.95 -29.45
N ASP A 257 1.99 15.17 -28.57
CA ASP A 257 2.36 14.21 -27.52
C ASP A 257 1.22 13.89 -26.54
N MET A 258 0.20 14.75 -26.43
CA MET A 258 -0.96 14.55 -25.54
C MET A 258 -2.13 13.78 -26.19
N ALA A 259 -1.95 13.22 -27.39
CA ALA A 259 -3.03 12.60 -28.16
C ALA A 259 -3.82 11.55 -27.37
N PHE A 260 -3.14 10.65 -26.64
CA PHE A 260 -3.80 9.58 -25.89
C PHE A 260 -4.61 10.12 -24.71
N ILE A 261 -4.02 10.97 -23.87
CA ILE A 261 -4.71 11.46 -22.68
C ILE A 261 -5.88 12.39 -23.01
N LEU A 262 -5.76 13.19 -24.08
CA LEU A 262 -6.84 14.07 -24.53
C LEU A 262 -7.98 13.25 -25.14
N LYS A 263 -7.69 12.27 -26.00
CA LYS A 263 -8.70 11.35 -26.53
C LYS A 263 -9.45 10.62 -25.40
N LEU A 264 -8.73 10.12 -24.40
CA LEU A 264 -9.30 9.47 -23.22
C LEU A 264 -10.29 10.39 -22.47
N ARG A 265 -9.91 11.66 -22.28
CA ARG A 265 -10.73 12.67 -21.61
C ARG A 265 -11.99 13.02 -22.39
N VAL A 266 -11.86 13.32 -23.68
CA VAL A 266 -12.96 13.88 -24.47
C VAL A 266 -13.90 12.83 -25.04
N GLN A 267 -13.47 11.56 -25.12
CA GLN A 267 -14.32 10.44 -25.51
C GLN A 267 -14.75 9.63 -24.31
N LEU A 268 -13.88 8.81 -23.73
CA LEU A 268 -14.31 7.78 -22.78
C LEU A 268 -14.72 8.36 -21.42
N LEU A 269 -13.97 9.33 -20.87
CA LEU A 269 -14.41 9.97 -19.63
C LEU A 269 -15.71 10.74 -19.82
N ARG A 270 -15.88 11.38 -20.98
CA ARG A 270 -17.13 12.06 -21.34
C ARG A 270 -18.29 11.06 -21.44
N ASP A 271 -18.12 9.96 -22.16
CA ASP A 271 -19.23 9.10 -22.59
C ASP A 271 -19.55 8.00 -21.56
N ILE A 272 -18.53 7.45 -20.87
CA ILE A 272 -18.71 6.48 -19.78
C ILE A 272 -18.98 7.19 -18.45
N GLY A 273 -18.40 8.38 -18.24
CA GLY A 273 -18.69 9.20 -17.06
C GLY A 273 -18.03 8.73 -15.76
N ALA A 274 -16.96 7.93 -15.82
CA ALA A 274 -16.21 7.46 -14.66
C ALA A 274 -15.29 8.55 -14.05
N ALA A 275 -15.85 9.73 -13.77
CA ALA A 275 -15.13 10.90 -13.28
C ALA A 275 -14.79 10.81 -11.78
N LEU A 276 -13.61 11.31 -11.42
CA LEU A 276 -13.17 11.46 -10.04
C LEU A 276 -13.91 12.64 -9.38
N SER A 277 -14.37 12.46 -8.13
CA SER A 277 -15.00 13.57 -7.40
C SER A 277 -13.95 14.60 -6.94
N PRO A 278 -14.29 15.91 -6.91
CA PRO A 278 -13.37 16.94 -6.41
C PRO A 278 -12.94 16.69 -4.95
N GLN A 279 -13.86 16.19 -4.11
CA GLN A 279 -13.56 15.83 -2.73
C GLN A 279 -12.54 14.69 -2.64
N ASN A 280 -12.70 13.65 -3.48
CA ASN A 280 -11.74 12.53 -3.52
C ASN A 280 -10.39 13.02 -4.04
N ALA A 281 -10.34 13.83 -5.10
CA ALA A 281 -9.10 14.41 -5.60
C ALA A 281 -8.38 15.23 -4.52
N PHE A 282 -9.11 16.01 -3.71
CA PHE A 282 -8.54 16.71 -2.57
C PHE A 282 -7.92 15.75 -1.54
N TYR A 283 -8.62 14.68 -1.15
CA TYR A 283 -8.05 13.69 -0.22
C TYR A 283 -6.82 12.96 -0.79
N LEU A 284 -6.83 12.64 -2.08
CA LEU A 284 -5.68 12.04 -2.76
C LEU A 284 -4.48 13.00 -2.81
N LEU A 285 -4.72 14.30 -3.00
CA LEU A 285 -3.68 15.32 -2.88
C LEU A 285 -3.07 15.33 -1.47
N GLN A 286 -3.88 15.26 -0.42
CA GLN A 286 -3.39 15.17 0.97
C GLN A 286 -2.57 13.88 1.20
N GLY A 287 -2.99 12.77 0.61
CA GLY A 287 -2.22 11.52 0.61
C GLY A 287 -0.85 11.69 -0.05
N LEU A 288 -0.79 12.31 -1.24
CA LEU A 288 0.46 12.54 -1.98
C LEU A 288 1.49 13.33 -1.19
N GLU A 289 1.07 14.34 -0.42
CA GLU A 289 1.99 15.20 0.35
C GLU A 289 2.86 14.42 1.34
N THR A 290 2.42 13.24 1.78
CA THR A 290 3.15 12.36 2.71
C THR A 290 3.60 11.04 2.09
N LEU A 291 3.42 10.85 0.78
CA LEU A 291 3.65 9.56 0.12
C LEU A 291 5.05 9.01 0.35
N SER A 292 6.10 9.80 0.12
CA SER A 292 7.48 9.33 0.27
C SER A 292 7.83 8.93 1.71
N LEU A 293 7.32 9.67 2.70
CA LEU A 293 7.53 9.37 4.12
C LEU A 293 6.85 8.07 4.53
N ARG A 294 5.60 7.88 4.09
CA ARG A 294 4.85 6.64 4.34
C ARG A 294 5.49 5.46 3.63
N MET A 295 5.86 5.62 2.35
CA MET A 295 6.49 4.55 1.57
C MET A 295 7.81 4.10 2.18
N GLN A 296 8.63 5.01 2.70
CA GLN A 296 9.86 4.63 3.40
C GLN A 296 9.55 3.70 4.59
N ARG A 297 8.66 4.13 5.49
CA ARG A 297 8.28 3.31 6.67
C ARG A 297 7.63 1.97 6.28
N HIS A 298 6.74 1.97 5.29
CA HIS A 298 6.14 0.73 4.79
C HIS A 298 7.20 -0.27 4.31
N GLN A 299 8.21 0.22 3.57
CA GLN A 299 9.27 -0.63 3.01
C GLN A 299 10.24 -1.11 4.09
N ASP A 300 10.62 -0.24 5.03
CA ASP A 300 11.47 -0.61 6.17
C ASP A 300 10.82 -1.73 7.01
N ASN A 301 9.53 -1.55 7.35
CA ASN A 301 8.77 -2.56 8.09
C ASN A 301 8.63 -3.85 7.27
N ALA A 302 8.34 -3.77 5.96
CA ALA A 302 8.16 -4.94 5.11
C ALA A 302 9.46 -5.76 4.97
N GLN A 303 10.60 -5.10 4.78
CA GLN A 303 11.90 -5.77 4.73
C GLN A 303 12.21 -6.49 6.04
N ALA A 304 11.98 -5.84 7.18
CA ALA A 304 12.24 -6.42 8.49
C ALA A 304 11.33 -7.63 8.77
N ILE A 305 10.03 -7.52 8.47
CA ILE A 305 9.08 -8.64 8.60
C ILE A 305 9.47 -9.79 7.68
N ALA A 306 9.81 -9.53 6.41
CA ALA A 306 10.23 -10.56 5.47
C ALA A 306 11.46 -11.32 5.97
N ASN A 307 12.45 -10.62 6.52
CA ASN A 307 13.65 -11.24 7.10
C ASN A 307 13.32 -12.12 8.31
N ARG A 308 12.46 -11.65 9.24
CA ARG A 308 12.07 -12.44 10.41
C ARG A 308 11.28 -13.70 10.03
N LEU A 309 10.37 -13.57 9.05
CA LEU A 309 9.58 -14.69 8.54
C LEU A 309 10.44 -15.76 7.84
N GLN A 310 11.57 -15.40 7.20
CA GLN A 310 12.46 -16.39 6.57
C GLN A 310 13.02 -17.42 7.57
N SER A 311 13.21 -17.01 8.82
CA SER A 311 13.71 -17.88 9.90
C SER A 311 12.61 -18.49 10.77
N HIS A 312 11.34 -18.16 10.53
CA HIS A 312 10.25 -18.54 11.42
C HIS A 312 9.81 -20.00 11.18
N PRO A 313 9.72 -20.86 12.21
CA PRO A 313 9.48 -22.30 12.05
C PRO A 313 8.07 -22.67 11.54
N ALA A 314 7.10 -21.76 11.64
CA ALA A 314 5.76 -21.90 11.05
C ALA A 314 5.67 -21.50 9.57
N VAL A 315 6.77 -21.00 8.97
CA VAL A 315 6.78 -20.44 7.61
C VAL A 315 7.62 -21.31 6.68
N SER A 316 7.01 -21.79 5.59
CA SER A 316 7.65 -22.70 4.63
C SER A 316 8.44 -21.96 3.54
N TRP A 317 8.01 -20.75 3.18
CA TRP A 317 8.67 -19.88 2.21
C TRP A 317 8.24 -18.43 2.39
N VAL A 318 9.08 -17.49 1.93
CA VAL A 318 8.77 -16.05 1.91
C VAL A 318 9.06 -15.51 0.51
N LYS A 319 8.14 -14.72 -0.02
CA LYS A 319 8.29 -13.93 -1.24
C LYS A 319 8.25 -12.45 -0.89
N TYR A 320 9.37 -11.78 -1.11
CA TYR A 320 9.52 -10.33 -1.04
C TYR A 320 10.67 -9.92 -1.95
N PRO A 321 10.53 -8.91 -2.84
CA PRO A 321 11.58 -8.58 -3.80
C PRO A 321 12.91 -8.14 -3.17
N GLY A 322 12.88 -7.67 -1.92
CA GLY A 322 14.08 -7.28 -1.17
C GLY A 322 14.90 -8.44 -0.60
N LEU A 323 14.44 -9.69 -0.73
CA LEU A 323 15.19 -10.87 -0.32
C LEU A 323 16.10 -11.35 -1.46
N GLU A 324 17.37 -11.63 -1.16
CA GLU A 324 18.35 -12.10 -2.16
C GLU A 324 17.90 -13.36 -2.92
N GLY A 325 17.14 -14.24 -2.26
CA GLY A 325 16.60 -15.46 -2.86
C GLY A 325 15.39 -15.24 -3.78
N HIS A 326 14.86 -14.02 -3.89
CA HIS A 326 13.72 -13.73 -4.75
C HIS A 326 14.14 -13.70 -6.23
N PRO A 327 13.43 -14.36 -7.16
CA PRO A 327 13.81 -14.42 -8.57
C PRO A 327 14.00 -13.04 -9.24
N SER A 328 13.24 -12.03 -8.78
CA SER A 328 13.33 -10.67 -9.28
C SER A 328 14.20 -9.73 -8.44
N HIS A 329 15.03 -10.21 -7.51
CA HIS A 329 15.82 -9.34 -6.63
C HIS A 329 16.70 -8.35 -7.41
N GLU A 330 17.41 -8.82 -8.44
CA GLU A 330 18.26 -7.99 -9.31
C GLU A 330 17.45 -6.94 -10.09
N LEU A 331 16.29 -7.32 -10.62
CA LEU A 331 15.38 -6.38 -11.29
C LEU A 331 14.82 -5.35 -10.31
N ALA A 332 14.50 -5.78 -9.09
CA ALA A 332 14.01 -4.93 -8.04
C ALA A 332 15.07 -3.88 -7.64
N ALA A 333 16.33 -4.30 -7.44
CA ALA A 333 17.44 -3.40 -7.15
C ALA A 333 17.75 -2.42 -8.30
N LYS A 334 17.51 -2.84 -9.54
CA LYS A 334 17.65 -1.99 -10.73
C LYS A 334 16.57 -0.90 -10.80
N TYR A 335 15.30 -1.29 -10.66
CA TYR A 335 14.15 -0.43 -10.98
C TYR A 335 13.50 0.25 -9.79
N LEU A 336 13.47 -0.38 -8.62
CA LEU A 336 12.85 0.18 -7.42
C LEU A 336 13.87 1.04 -6.66
N LYS A 337 13.43 2.21 -6.19
CA LYS A 337 14.26 3.17 -5.44
C LYS A 337 13.87 3.19 -3.97
N ASP A 338 14.88 3.28 -3.12
CA ASP A 338 14.75 3.46 -1.67
C ASP A 338 13.88 2.38 -0.98
N GLY A 339 13.85 1.16 -1.55
CA GLY A 339 13.17 -0.01 -1.00
C GLY A 339 12.61 -0.95 -2.06
N TYR A 340 11.84 -1.95 -1.62
CA TYR A 340 11.37 -3.06 -2.45
C TYR A 340 9.84 -3.28 -2.41
N GLY A 341 9.11 -2.22 -2.07
CA GLY A 341 7.65 -2.28 -1.88
C GLY A 341 7.23 -2.77 -0.49
N ALA A 342 5.91 -2.87 -0.29
CA ALA A 342 5.28 -3.03 1.03
C ALA A 342 4.42 -4.30 1.17
N ILE A 343 4.51 -5.21 0.21
CA ILE A 343 3.75 -6.46 0.21
C ILE A 343 4.70 -7.61 0.49
N VAL A 344 4.39 -8.42 1.51
CA VAL A 344 5.12 -9.64 1.84
C VAL A 344 4.16 -10.80 1.71
N ASN A 345 4.53 -11.82 0.94
CA ASN A 345 3.79 -13.07 0.85
C ASN A 345 4.59 -14.17 1.53
N PHE A 346 3.93 -15.05 2.27
CA PHE A 346 4.59 -16.23 2.85
C PHE A 346 3.68 -17.44 2.81
N GLY A 347 4.28 -18.63 2.86
CA GLY A 347 3.58 -19.89 3.00
C GLY A 347 3.50 -20.29 4.46
N ILE A 348 2.29 -20.45 5.00
CA ILE A 348 2.10 -20.99 6.35
C ILE A 348 2.13 -22.53 6.33
N GLU A 349 2.86 -23.13 7.26
CA GLU A 349 2.76 -24.57 7.46
C GLU A 349 1.35 -24.99 7.92
N GLY A 350 0.83 -26.07 7.34
CA GLY A 350 -0.52 -26.56 7.62
C GLY A 350 -1.60 -26.07 6.64
N GLY A 351 -1.23 -25.30 5.61
CA GLY A 351 -2.09 -25.00 4.47
C GLY A 351 -3.35 -24.20 4.85
N VAL A 352 -4.48 -24.54 4.24
CA VAL A 352 -5.73 -23.76 4.35
C VAL A 352 -6.22 -23.65 5.78
N GLU A 353 -6.18 -24.74 6.54
CA GLU A 353 -6.66 -24.81 7.91
C GLU A 353 -5.83 -23.91 8.83
N ALA A 354 -4.50 -23.98 8.74
CA ALA A 354 -3.61 -23.12 9.50
C ALA A 354 -3.76 -21.65 9.08
N GLY A 355 -3.86 -21.37 7.77
CA GLY A 355 -4.11 -20.02 7.27
C GLY A 355 -5.42 -19.43 7.80
N ARG A 356 -6.49 -20.23 7.95
CA ARG A 356 -7.74 -19.78 8.57
C ARG A 356 -7.58 -19.55 10.07
N GLU A 357 -6.80 -20.37 10.75
CA GLU A 357 -6.57 -20.23 12.20
C GLU A 357 -5.72 -19.02 12.54
N LEU A 358 -4.70 -18.72 11.72
CA LEU A 358 -3.89 -17.51 11.81
C LEU A 358 -4.78 -16.25 11.79
N ILE A 359 -5.67 -16.17 10.80
CA ILE A 359 -6.55 -15.02 10.60
C ILE A 359 -7.52 -14.79 11.77
N LYS A 360 -7.83 -15.82 12.57
CA LYS A 360 -8.68 -15.66 13.76
C LYS A 360 -7.95 -15.06 14.95
N HIS A 361 -6.62 -15.15 14.99
CA HIS A 361 -5.81 -14.83 16.16
C HIS A 361 -5.01 -13.54 16.04
N VAL A 362 -4.92 -12.95 14.84
CA VAL A 362 -4.40 -11.59 14.68
C VAL A 362 -5.34 -10.57 15.33
N SER A 363 -4.76 -9.57 15.99
CA SER A 363 -5.49 -8.51 16.70
C SER A 363 -5.14 -7.12 16.17
N LEU A 364 -3.91 -6.92 15.71
CA LEU A 364 -3.41 -5.70 15.08
C LEU A 364 -3.60 -5.75 13.56
N TRP A 365 -3.32 -6.91 12.94
CA TRP A 365 -3.50 -7.08 11.50
C TRP A 365 -4.99 -7.15 11.14
N SER A 366 -5.44 -6.21 10.31
CA SER A 366 -6.83 -6.20 9.85
C SER A 366 -7.06 -7.22 8.73
N HIS A 367 -7.95 -8.19 8.95
CA HIS A 367 -8.35 -9.15 7.92
C HIS A 367 -9.28 -8.48 6.89
N VAL A 368 -8.71 -8.05 5.75
CA VAL A 368 -9.47 -7.33 4.71
C VAL A 368 -8.86 -7.50 3.32
N ALA A 369 -9.71 -7.48 2.29
CA ALA A 369 -9.28 -7.48 0.89
C ALA A 369 -8.86 -6.08 0.40
N ASN A 370 -7.87 -5.47 1.05
CA ASN A 370 -7.26 -4.19 0.67
C ASN A 370 -5.72 -4.25 0.79
N VAL A 371 -5.01 -3.24 0.26
CA VAL A 371 -3.56 -3.05 0.40
C VAL A 371 -3.24 -1.55 0.47
N GLY A 372 -2.06 -1.18 0.95
CA GLY A 372 -1.54 0.19 0.91
C GLY A 372 -2.27 1.21 1.79
N ASP A 373 -2.91 0.74 2.86
CA ASP A 373 -3.37 1.58 3.97
C ASP A 373 -2.21 1.81 4.95
N ALA A 374 -2.31 2.86 5.76
CA ALA A 374 -1.42 3.09 6.89
C ALA A 374 -1.49 1.97 7.93
N LYS A 375 -2.63 1.28 8.03
CA LYS A 375 -2.81 0.12 8.91
C LYS A 375 -2.38 -1.15 8.19
N SER A 376 -1.76 -2.05 8.95
CA SER A 376 -1.32 -3.36 8.50
C SER A 376 -2.52 -4.28 8.22
N LEU A 377 -2.51 -4.87 7.04
CA LEU A 377 -3.61 -5.70 6.54
C LEU A 377 -3.10 -7.10 6.21
N ILE A 378 -3.92 -8.10 6.53
CA ILE A 378 -3.61 -9.51 6.29
C ILE A 378 -4.76 -10.17 5.53
N ILE A 379 -4.43 -11.10 4.64
CA ILE A 379 -5.44 -11.97 4.03
C ILE A 379 -4.84 -13.31 3.67
N HIS A 380 -5.66 -14.36 3.78
CA HIS A 380 -5.36 -15.70 3.28
C HIS A 380 -6.20 -15.94 2.02
N PRO A 381 -5.65 -15.77 0.79
CA PRO A 381 -6.46 -15.70 -0.42
C PRO A 381 -7.23 -16.99 -0.75
N ALA A 382 -6.64 -18.16 -0.48
CA ALA A 382 -7.24 -19.45 -0.79
C ALA A 382 -8.58 -19.68 -0.06
N SER A 383 -8.72 -19.19 1.18
CA SER A 383 -9.96 -19.28 1.96
C SER A 383 -10.88 -18.06 1.83
N THR A 384 -10.53 -17.09 0.98
CA THR A 384 -11.26 -15.81 0.88
C THR A 384 -11.47 -15.40 -0.58
N THR A 385 -10.64 -14.51 -1.11
CA THR A 385 -10.79 -13.84 -2.40
C THR A 385 -10.76 -14.79 -3.60
N HIS A 386 -10.10 -15.94 -3.46
CA HIS A 386 -9.93 -16.92 -4.55
C HIS A 386 -10.84 -18.15 -4.36
N GLN A 387 -11.77 -18.11 -3.39
CA GLN A 387 -12.72 -19.21 -3.18
C GLN A 387 -13.61 -19.46 -4.42
N GLN A 388 -13.86 -18.43 -5.23
CA GLN A 388 -14.71 -18.51 -6.42
C GLN A 388 -14.03 -19.11 -7.65
N LEU A 389 -12.69 -19.18 -7.68
CA LEU A 389 -11.94 -19.75 -8.81
C LEU A 389 -11.99 -21.27 -8.77
N ASN A 390 -12.07 -21.89 -9.95
CA ASN A 390 -11.92 -23.34 -10.08
C ASN A 390 -10.45 -23.77 -9.86
N LEU A 391 -10.20 -25.08 -9.74
CA LEU A 391 -8.87 -25.62 -9.41
C LEU A 391 -7.79 -25.24 -10.45
N GLU A 392 -8.15 -25.21 -11.74
CA GLU A 392 -7.23 -24.88 -12.83
C GLU A 392 -6.89 -23.38 -12.83
N GLU A 393 -7.89 -22.53 -12.62
CA GLU A 393 -7.73 -21.08 -12.48
C GLU A 393 -6.87 -20.73 -11.26
N ARG A 394 -7.08 -21.39 -10.11
CA ARG A 394 -6.27 -21.17 -8.91
C ARG A 394 -4.80 -21.53 -9.15
N ALA A 395 -4.54 -22.68 -9.77
CA ALA A 395 -3.18 -23.10 -10.09
C ALA A 395 -2.49 -22.11 -11.04
N SER A 396 -3.20 -21.61 -12.06
CA SER A 396 -2.66 -20.61 -12.99
C SER A 396 -2.47 -19.21 -12.38
N SER A 397 -3.16 -18.89 -11.29
CA SER A 397 -3.09 -17.59 -10.63
C SER A 397 -1.87 -17.41 -9.72
N GLY A 398 -1.13 -18.50 -9.45
CA GLY A 398 0.00 -18.50 -8.51
C GLY A 398 -0.40 -18.43 -7.03
N VAL A 399 -1.69 -18.56 -6.70
CA VAL A 399 -2.19 -18.64 -5.33
C VAL A 399 -2.16 -20.09 -4.85
N THR A 400 -1.27 -20.37 -3.89
CA THR A 400 -1.18 -21.66 -3.21
C THR A 400 -2.08 -21.70 -1.97
N GLU A 401 -2.39 -22.91 -1.51
CA GLU A 401 -3.26 -23.16 -0.36
C GLU A 401 -2.71 -22.64 0.98
N ASP A 402 -1.40 -22.44 1.06
CA ASP A 402 -0.66 -21.94 2.21
C ASP A 402 -0.36 -20.42 2.14
N LEU A 403 -0.71 -19.75 1.04
CA LEU A 403 -0.32 -18.36 0.83
C LEU A 403 -1.06 -17.42 1.78
N VAL A 404 -0.31 -16.68 2.57
CA VAL A 404 -0.76 -15.52 3.34
C VAL A 404 -0.11 -14.26 2.75
N ARG A 405 -0.92 -13.22 2.55
CA ARG A 405 -0.44 -11.91 2.07
C ARG A 405 -0.56 -10.87 3.16
N LEU A 406 0.54 -10.17 3.37
CA LEU A 406 0.66 -9.00 4.24
C LEU A 406 0.76 -7.74 3.38
N SER A 407 -0.08 -6.76 3.65
CA SER A 407 0.16 -5.37 3.29
C SER A 407 0.66 -4.66 4.53
N VAL A 408 1.97 -4.47 4.61
CA VAL A 408 2.63 -3.98 5.82
C VAL A 408 2.38 -2.48 5.99
N GLY A 409 1.89 -2.09 7.15
CA GLY A 409 1.50 -0.73 7.52
C GLY A 409 2.63 0.10 8.11
N LEU A 410 2.26 1.11 8.91
CA LEU A 410 3.13 2.13 9.49
C LEU A 410 3.33 1.98 11.00
N GLU A 411 2.76 0.94 11.60
CA GLU A 411 2.86 0.67 13.03
C GLU A 411 4.31 0.39 13.47
N ASP A 412 4.52 0.34 14.78
CA ASP A 412 5.79 -0.10 15.35
C ASP A 412 6.05 -1.56 14.97
N LEU A 413 7.28 -1.83 14.49
CA LEU A 413 7.65 -3.12 13.92
C LEU A 413 7.50 -4.26 14.93
N GLU A 414 7.86 -4.02 16.18
CA GLU A 414 7.81 -5.04 17.23
C GLU A 414 6.37 -5.45 17.52
N ASP A 415 5.44 -4.49 17.63
CA ASP A 415 4.01 -4.77 17.81
C ASP A 415 3.43 -5.60 16.65
N LEU A 416 3.80 -5.24 15.41
CA LEU A 416 3.36 -5.97 14.21
C LEU A 416 3.85 -7.41 14.19
N PHE A 417 5.12 -7.61 14.51
CA PHE A 417 5.71 -8.93 14.49
C PHE A 417 5.21 -9.77 15.67
N ALA A 418 5.07 -9.20 16.87
CA ALA A 418 4.55 -9.90 18.04
C ALA A 418 3.11 -10.41 17.82
N ASP A 419 2.22 -9.58 17.26
CA ASP A 419 0.85 -10.02 16.92
C ASP A 419 0.86 -11.12 15.85
N LEU A 420 1.75 -11.03 14.85
CA LEU A 420 1.86 -12.04 13.81
C LEU A 420 2.45 -13.36 14.33
N ASP A 421 3.49 -13.29 15.16
CA ASP A 421 4.18 -14.43 15.78
C ASP A 421 3.23 -15.19 16.71
N TYR A 422 2.53 -14.47 17.59
CA TYR A 422 1.49 -15.05 18.44
C TYR A 422 0.43 -15.78 17.60
N ALA A 423 -0.08 -15.15 16.55
CA ALA A 423 -1.11 -15.75 15.70
C ALA A 423 -0.59 -16.97 14.92
N LEU A 424 0.68 -16.96 14.48
CA LEU A 424 1.36 -18.12 13.88
C LEU A 424 1.52 -19.26 14.88
N GLY A 425 1.89 -18.94 16.13
CA GLY A 425 1.97 -19.88 17.25
C GLY A 425 0.63 -20.55 17.54
N GLN A 426 -0.47 -19.78 17.60
CA GLN A 426 -1.81 -20.34 17.78
C GLN A 426 -2.24 -21.23 16.61
N ALA A 427 -1.89 -20.85 15.38
CA ALA A 427 -2.28 -21.59 14.18
C ALA A 427 -1.51 -22.90 13.97
N THR A 428 -0.25 -22.96 14.40
CA THR A 428 0.68 -24.04 14.03
C THR A 428 1.33 -24.76 15.21
N GLY A 429 1.21 -24.21 16.43
CA GLY A 429 1.95 -24.66 17.60
C GLY A 429 3.45 -24.36 17.55
N LYS A 430 3.88 -23.46 16.67
CA LYS A 430 5.28 -23.09 16.46
C LYS A 430 5.44 -21.58 16.61
N GLU A 431 6.16 -21.19 17.65
CA GLU A 431 6.50 -19.79 17.94
C GLU A 431 7.84 -19.43 17.31
N GLY A 432 8.03 -18.14 17.02
CA GLY A 432 9.29 -17.63 16.51
C GLY A 432 10.40 -17.62 17.56
N PRO A 433 11.63 -17.28 17.15
CA PRO A 433 12.68 -17.01 18.11
C PRO A 433 12.28 -15.85 19.03
N GLU A 434 12.44 -16.03 20.35
CA GLU A 434 12.23 -14.96 21.33
C GLU A 434 13.05 -13.72 20.92
N THR A 435 12.37 -12.60 20.72
CA THR A 435 13.03 -11.30 20.62
C THR A 435 13.42 -10.84 22.01
N GLU A 436 14.69 -10.43 22.20
CA GLU A 436 15.10 -9.72 23.42
C GLU A 436 14.41 -8.36 23.48
N GLU A 437 13.16 -8.35 23.95
CA GLU A 437 12.44 -7.11 24.22
C GLU A 437 13.10 -6.39 25.40
N ASP A 438 13.31 -5.08 25.24
CA ASP A 438 13.71 -4.23 26.36
C ASP A 438 12.49 -3.95 27.24
N LEU A 439 12.07 -4.96 28.00
CA LEU A 439 10.92 -4.90 28.90
C LEU A 439 11.04 -3.73 29.89
N PHE A 440 12.26 -3.29 30.20
CA PHE A 440 12.47 -2.12 31.05
C PHE A 440 12.07 -0.82 30.36
N GLU A 441 12.43 -0.64 29.09
CA GLU A 441 11.96 0.48 28.26
C GLU A 441 10.42 0.51 28.17
N GLU A 442 9.78 -0.65 28.00
CA GLU A 442 8.31 -0.74 28.01
C GLU A 442 7.69 -0.26 29.32
N VAL A 443 8.25 -0.70 30.45
CA VAL A 443 7.84 -0.24 31.79
C VAL A 443 7.96 1.27 31.90
N VAL A 444 9.05 1.89 31.42
CA VAL A 444 9.24 3.34 31.60
C VAL A 444 8.51 4.22 30.57
N ARG A 445 8.01 3.66 29.46
CA ARG A 445 7.32 4.41 28.40
C ARG A 445 5.94 4.94 28.79
N ALA A 446 5.15 4.17 29.54
CA ALA A 446 3.76 4.52 29.83
C ALA A 446 3.35 4.11 31.25
N ALA A 447 3.23 5.10 32.13
CA ALA A 447 2.75 4.91 33.50
C ALA A 447 1.23 5.00 33.64
N VAL A 448 0.50 5.14 32.54
CA VAL A 448 -0.97 5.19 32.48
C VAL A 448 -1.43 4.10 31.53
N VAL A 449 -2.44 3.35 31.93
CA VAL A 449 -3.14 2.40 31.06
C VAL A 449 -4.52 2.94 30.76
N HIS A 450 -4.93 2.83 29.50
CA HIS A 450 -6.27 3.16 29.04
C HIS A 450 -7.05 1.85 28.87
N THR A 451 -8.01 1.59 29.75
CA THR A 451 -8.91 0.44 29.65
C THR A 451 -10.33 0.91 29.30
N GLU A 452 -11.23 -0.03 29.01
CA GLU A 452 -12.66 0.28 28.81
C GLU A 452 -13.30 0.96 30.03
N GLU A 453 -12.77 0.69 31.24
CA GLU A 453 -13.22 1.30 32.50
C GLU A 453 -12.69 2.73 32.71
N GLY A 454 -11.79 3.18 31.84
CA GLY A 454 -11.19 4.51 31.88
C GLY A 454 -9.67 4.49 32.14
N PRO A 455 -9.00 5.65 32.01
CA PRO A 455 -7.57 5.75 32.23
C PRO A 455 -7.22 5.61 33.72
N ARG A 456 -6.22 4.79 34.05
CA ARG A 456 -5.64 4.70 35.40
C ARG A 456 -4.12 4.74 35.36
N ARG A 457 -3.51 5.30 36.41
CA ARG A 457 -2.06 5.15 36.62
C ARG A 457 -1.75 3.69 36.93
N LYS A 458 -0.72 3.15 36.29
CA LYS A 458 -0.18 1.83 36.60
C LYS A 458 0.39 1.85 38.02
N LYS A 459 0.19 0.76 38.76
CA LYS A 459 0.59 0.60 40.16
C LYS A 459 1.82 -0.29 40.26
N ILE A 460 2.80 0.16 41.04
CA ILE A 460 3.95 -0.64 41.44
C ILE A 460 3.88 -0.86 42.95
N VAL A 461 3.87 -2.12 43.38
CA VAL A 461 4.05 -2.48 44.79
C VAL A 461 5.52 -2.80 45.04
N SER A 462 6.17 -2.00 45.88
CA SER A 462 7.59 -2.12 46.23
C SER A 462 7.77 -2.96 47.48
N LEU A 463 8.59 -4.01 47.38
CA LEU A 463 8.95 -4.90 48.51
C LEU A 463 10.06 -4.32 49.40
N THR A 464 10.41 -3.03 49.23
CA THR A 464 11.35 -2.30 50.11
C THR A 464 10.72 -1.06 50.71
N VAL A 465 11.13 -0.79 51.94
CA VAL A 465 10.80 0.42 52.72
C VAL A 465 11.55 1.67 52.20
N THR A 466 12.61 1.49 51.39
CA THR A 466 13.40 2.62 50.86
C THR A 466 12.86 3.08 49.50
N SER A 467 12.34 4.31 49.45
CA SER A 467 11.75 4.90 48.22
C SER A 467 12.77 5.31 47.15
N GLN A 468 14.08 5.21 47.42
CA GLN A 468 15.08 5.80 46.53
C GLN A 468 15.18 5.08 45.19
N SER A 469 15.06 3.75 45.16
CA SER A 469 15.13 2.98 43.91
C SER A 469 13.86 3.09 43.06
N THR A 470 12.69 3.31 43.67
CA THR A 470 11.40 3.38 42.97
C THR A 470 10.96 4.79 42.60
N LYS A 471 11.63 5.84 43.11
CA LYS A 471 11.37 7.26 42.79
C LYS A 471 11.36 7.57 41.29
N LYS A 472 12.13 6.84 40.49
CA LYS A 472 12.12 7.01 39.02
C LYS A 472 10.76 6.68 38.41
N PHE A 473 10.08 5.65 38.91
CA PHE A 473 8.75 5.26 38.46
C PHE A 473 7.69 6.28 38.91
N GLU A 474 7.80 6.80 40.15
CA GLU A 474 6.93 7.90 40.61
C GLU A 474 7.05 9.14 39.71
N ARG A 475 8.28 9.51 39.32
CA ARG A 475 8.57 10.68 38.46
C ARG A 475 7.93 10.58 37.09
N ILE A 476 7.87 9.38 36.51
CA ILE A 476 7.22 9.14 35.21
C ILE A 476 5.71 8.87 35.34
N GLY A 477 5.17 8.89 36.57
CA GLY A 477 3.74 8.84 36.81
C GLY A 477 3.18 7.50 37.29
N TYR A 478 3.99 6.53 37.73
CA TYR A 478 3.46 5.32 38.37
C TYR A 478 2.90 5.64 39.76
N ARG A 479 1.86 4.93 40.19
CA ARG A 479 1.43 4.93 41.60
C ARG A 479 2.28 3.89 42.32
N VAL A 480 3.32 4.34 43.01
CA VAL A 480 4.20 3.46 43.78
C VAL A 480 3.70 3.39 45.22
N GLU A 481 3.47 2.17 45.70
CA GLU A 481 3.11 1.89 47.09
C GLU A 481 4.08 0.86 47.66
N GLN A 482 4.25 0.86 48.98
CA GLN A 482 5.19 -0.03 49.66
C GLN A 482 4.45 -1.12 50.42
N ALA A 483 5.00 -2.33 50.39
CA ALA A 483 4.57 -3.46 51.19
C ALA A 483 5.81 -4.22 51.67
N ALA A 484 6.19 -4.00 52.93
CA ALA A 484 7.37 -4.56 53.56
C ALA A 484 7.10 -5.89 54.30
N SER A 485 5.85 -6.35 54.33
CA SER A 485 5.45 -7.61 54.99
C SER A 485 4.27 -8.28 54.28
N SER A 486 4.07 -9.58 54.56
CA SER A 486 2.94 -10.35 53.99
C SER A 486 1.58 -9.78 54.38
N ASP A 487 1.44 -9.23 55.60
CA ASP A 487 0.20 -8.61 56.09
C ASP A 487 -0.10 -7.29 55.35
N GLU A 488 0.93 -6.56 54.92
CA GLU A 488 0.77 -5.34 54.13
C GLU A 488 0.31 -5.64 52.71
N LEU A 489 0.70 -6.78 52.13
CA LEU A 489 0.25 -7.21 50.80
C LEU A 489 -1.27 -7.41 50.73
N ASP A 490 -1.91 -7.80 51.83
CA ASP A 490 -3.36 -8.04 51.87
C ASP A 490 -4.19 -6.75 51.65
N HIS A 491 -3.59 -5.57 51.85
CA HIS A 491 -4.24 -4.28 51.59
C HIS A 491 -4.51 -4.03 50.11
N PHE A 492 -3.76 -4.70 49.23
CA PHE A 492 -3.88 -4.60 47.77
C PHE A 492 -4.80 -5.68 47.18
N SER A 493 -5.40 -6.52 48.03
CA SER A 493 -6.29 -7.59 47.59
C SER A 493 -7.51 -7.02 46.87
N GLY A 494 -7.72 -7.46 45.62
CA GLY A 494 -8.79 -6.96 44.75
C GLY A 494 -8.45 -5.68 43.99
N GLU A 495 -7.26 -5.11 44.17
CA GLU A 495 -6.75 -4.03 43.34
C GLU A 495 -5.91 -4.58 42.18
N THR A 496 -5.94 -3.91 41.04
CA THR A 496 -4.99 -4.23 39.95
C THR A 496 -3.60 -3.70 40.30
N VAL A 497 -2.64 -4.62 40.40
CA VAL A 497 -1.21 -4.32 40.55
C VAL A 497 -0.53 -4.64 39.22
N ASP A 498 0.09 -3.64 38.58
CA ASP A 498 0.73 -3.86 37.29
C ASP A 498 2.12 -4.49 37.49
N TYR A 499 2.91 -3.94 38.42
CA TYR A 499 4.25 -4.46 38.69
C TYR A 499 4.54 -4.62 40.18
N ILE A 500 5.39 -5.60 40.49
CA ILE A 500 6.05 -5.70 41.79
C ILE A 500 7.50 -5.25 41.62
N TYR A 501 7.98 -4.35 42.47
CA TYR A 501 9.40 -3.98 42.52
C TYR A 501 10.13 -4.78 43.60
N ALA A 502 11.08 -5.62 43.17
CA ALA A 502 11.84 -6.53 44.00
C ALA A 502 13.32 -6.10 44.08
N PRO A 503 13.78 -5.55 45.21
CA PRO A 503 15.21 -5.28 45.42
C PRO A 503 15.99 -6.61 45.56
N LYS A 504 17.32 -6.52 45.48
CA LYS A 504 18.24 -7.67 45.45
C LYS A 504 18.03 -8.73 46.54
N ASP A 505 17.56 -8.34 47.72
CA ASP A 505 17.47 -9.22 48.89
C ASP A 505 16.03 -9.74 49.17
N ALA A 506 15.03 -9.41 48.35
CA ALA A 506 13.60 -9.69 48.61
C ALA A 506 13.08 -11.01 48.01
N VAL A 507 13.94 -12.04 47.90
CA VAL A 507 13.62 -13.30 47.19
C VAL A 507 12.50 -14.08 47.88
N SER A 508 12.48 -14.09 49.23
CA SER A 508 11.48 -14.83 50.02
C SER A 508 10.07 -14.24 49.94
N GLU A 509 9.98 -12.91 49.87
CA GLU A 509 8.73 -12.16 49.87
C GLU A 509 8.12 -12.10 48.46
N LEU A 510 8.97 -12.24 47.42
CA LEU A 510 8.56 -12.12 46.02
C LEU A 510 7.56 -13.21 45.59
N GLU A 511 7.84 -14.48 45.92
CA GLU A 511 6.94 -15.59 45.54
C GLU A 511 5.54 -15.42 46.15
N GLU A 512 5.50 -15.00 47.42
CA GLU A 512 4.23 -14.76 48.10
C GLU A 512 3.50 -13.55 47.52
N ALA A 513 4.21 -12.46 47.21
CA ALA A 513 3.64 -11.26 46.62
C ALA A 513 3.08 -11.52 45.22
N VAL A 514 3.81 -12.26 44.37
CA VAL A 514 3.34 -12.66 43.05
C VAL A 514 2.08 -13.53 43.15
N ARG A 515 2.07 -14.49 44.08
CA ARG A 515 0.90 -15.36 44.30
C ARG A 515 -0.33 -14.57 44.78
N LYS A 516 -0.17 -13.60 45.70
CA LYS A 516 -1.27 -12.82 46.26
C LYS A 516 -1.79 -11.76 45.29
N LEU A 517 -0.90 -11.04 44.62
CA LEU A 517 -1.23 -9.84 43.84
C LEU A 517 -1.42 -10.11 42.35
N GLN A 518 -0.93 -11.23 41.83
CA GLN A 518 -1.03 -11.63 40.43
C GLN A 518 -0.66 -10.47 39.46
N PRO A 519 0.54 -9.87 39.60
CA PRO A 519 0.93 -8.73 38.78
C PRO A 519 1.14 -9.12 37.32
N TYR A 520 1.17 -8.12 36.43
CA TYR A 520 1.62 -8.31 35.06
C TYR A 520 3.12 -8.66 35.01
N GLY A 521 3.95 -7.98 35.81
CA GLY A 521 5.39 -8.27 35.86
C GLY A 521 6.08 -7.97 37.18
N VAL A 522 7.35 -8.37 37.26
CA VAL A 522 8.26 -8.10 38.36
C VAL A 522 9.45 -7.32 37.84
N ILE A 523 9.71 -6.16 38.44
CA ILE A 523 10.89 -5.33 38.19
C ILE A 523 11.93 -5.67 39.26
N HIS A 524 13.11 -6.17 38.87
CA HIS A 524 14.14 -6.62 39.81
C HIS A 524 15.52 -6.00 39.53
N GLU A 525 16.30 -5.74 40.58
CA GLU A 525 17.63 -5.10 40.44
C GLU A 525 18.76 -6.05 40.01
N ASP A 526 18.57 -7.35 40.16
CA ASP A 526 19.61 -8.36 39.91
C ASP A 526 18.99 -9.63 39.31
N PRO A 527 19.55 -10.21 38.23
CA PRO A 527 19.08 -11.50 37.71
C PRO A 527 19.12 -12.64 38.74
N SER A 528 20.01 -12.58 39.75
CA SER A 528 20.06 -13.60 40.80
C SER A 528 18.83 -13.59 41.73
N THR A 529 18.07 -12.50 41.74
CA THR A 529 16.79 -12.39 42.49
C THR A 529 15.71 -13.32 41.90
N MET A 530 15.91 -13.81 40.66
CA MET A 530 15.04 -14.76 39.94
C MET A 530 15.32 -16.24 40.27
N GLN A 531 15.86 -16.56 41.45
CA GLN A 531 15.83 -17.95 41.95
C GLN A 531 14.42 -18.38 42.40
N ALA A 532 13.46 -17.45 42.44
CA ALA A 532 12.04 -17.68 42.69
C ALA A 532 11.33 -18.29 41.46
N ASN A 533 10.47 -19.28 41.66
CA ASN A 533 9.65 -19.87 40.59
C ASN A 533 8.50 -18.92 40.22
N LEU A 534 8.75 -17.96 39.32
CA LEU A 534 7.68 -17.13 38.77
C LEU A 534 6.78 -17.96 37.83
N PRO A 535 5.45 -17.76 37.86
CA PRO A 535 4.55 -18.32 36.84
C PRO A 535 4.97 -17.82 35.45
N ALA A 536 4.81 -18.67 34.43
CA ALA A 536 5.12 -18.30 33.03
C ALA A 536 4.35 -17.07 32.53
N SER A 537 3.23 -16.72 33.19
CA SER A 537 2.41 -15.56 32.86
C SER A 537 2.89 -14.23 33.45
N VAL A 538 3.97 -14.23 34.25
CA VAL A 538 4.49 -13.03 34.92
C VAL A 538 5.80 -12.60 34.27
N VAL A 539 5.81 -11.40 33.71
CA VAL A 539 6.96 -10.85 32.98
C VAL A 539 8.08 -10.50 33.96
N SER A 540 9.33 -10.85 33.62
CA SER A 540 10.50 -10.50 34.41
C SER A 540 11.28 -9.35 33.79
N VAL A 541 11.44 -8.26 34.54
CA VAL A 541 12.02 -7.01 34.05
C VAL A 541 13.26 -6.67 34.87
N LEU A 542 14.44 -6.75 34.25
CA LEU A 542 15.67 -6.28 34.87
C LEU A 542 15.69 -4.75 34.90
N ASP A 543 15.83 -4.18 36.10
CA ASP A 543 15.95 -2.75 36.30
C ASP A 543 17.29 -2.21 35.77
N LYS A 544 17.25 -1.52 34.64
CA LYS A 544 18.41 -0.80 34.08
C LYS A 544 18.55 0.54 34.80
N LYS A 545 19.41 0.56 35.82
CA LYS A 545 19.62 1.70 36.75
C LYS A 545 19.62 3.09 36.12
#